data_AF-W7BDP1-F1
#
_entry.id   AF-W7BDP1-F1
#
_cell.length_a   1.000
_cell.length_b   1.000
_cell.length_c   1.000
_cell.angle_alpha   90.00
_cell.angle_beta   90.00
_cell.angle_gamma   90.00
#
_symmetry.space_group_name_H-M   'P 1'
#
loop_
_entity.id
_entity.type
_entity.pdbx_description
1 polymer ?
#
loop_
_entity_poly.entity_id
_entity_poly.type
_entity_poly.pdbx_seq_one_letter_code
_entity_poly.pdbx_strand_id
1 'polypeptide(L)'
;MLFATFAPGASAHGYISKPESRAYLAKLGINQNAGAVQWEPQSVEATGNFPLGGPSDGTIAGGGKFPEMDAQTPDRWHHVDLLGGQNNFTWTLTALHRTKEYKYYITKKRLESK
;
A
#
# COMPACT_ATOMS: atom_id res chain seq x y z
N MET A 1 8.33 -8.39 36.28
CA MET A 1 7.01 -8.09 35.67
C MET A 1 7.25 -7.65 34.25
N LEU A 2 6.79 -8.43 33.26
CA LEU A 2 6.91 -8.12 31.84
C LEU A 2 5.67 -7.30 31.46
N PHE A 3 5.82 -6.01 31.16
CA PHE A 3 4.73 -5.19 30.67
C PHE A 3 4.53 -5.47 29.18
N ALA A 4 3.52 -6.27 28.84
CA ALA A 4 3.03 -6.36 27.48
C ALA A 4 2.27 -5.07 27.16
N THR A 5 2.90 -4.17 26.40
CA THR A 5 2.24 -2.98 25.86
C THR A 5 1.28 -3.43 24.76
N PHE A 6 -0.01 -3.53 25.07
CA PHE A 6 -1.04 -3.56 24.04
C PHE A 6 -1.07 -2.18 23.39
N ALA A 7 -0.54 -2.06 22.18
CA ALA A 7 -0.83 -0.91 21.35
C ALA A 7 -2.33 -1.01 20.99
N PRO A 8 -3.19 -0.04 21.36
CA PRO A 8 -4.53 -0.01 20.81
C PRO A 8 -4.36 0.02 19.29
N GLY A 9 -5.10 -0.84 18.58
CA GLY A 9 -5.10 -0.88 17.12
C GLY A 9 -5.34 0.52 16.59
N ALA A 10 -4.27 1.20 16.22
CA ALA A 10 -4.37 2.36 15.36
C ALA A 10 -4.87 1.78 14.06
N SER A 11 -5.99 2.30 13.57
CA SER A 11 -6.47 1.94 12.26
C SER A 11 -6.23 3.13 11.34
N ALA A 12 -4.97 3.25 10.92
CA ALA A 12 -4.52 4.34 10.07
C ALA A 12 -5.09 4.13 8.67
N HIS A 13 -6.21 4.80 8.40
CA HIS A 13 -6.90 4.64 7.13
C HIS A 13 -6.60 5.76 6.15
N GLY A 14 -5.99 5.39 5.02
CA GLY A 14 -5.77 6.30 3.91
C GLY A 14 -5.21 5.59 2.69
N TYR A 15 -5.27 6.25 1.54
CA TYR A 15 -4.72 5.75 0.29
C TYR A 15 -4.12 6.90 -0.52
N ILE A 16 -3.16 6.60 -1.40
CA ILE A 16 -2.66 7.58 -2.36
C ILE A 16 -3.71 7.74 -3.47
N SER A 17 -4.29 8.94 -3.54
CA SER A 17 -5.31 9.31 -4.52
C SER A 17 -4.72 9.92 -5.77
N LYS A 18 -3.50 10.49 -5.70
CA LYS A 18 -2.72 10.94 -6.87
C LYS A 18 -1.21 10.73 -6.68
N PRO A 19 -0.49 10.17 -7.66
CA PRO A 19 -1.04 9.26 -8.69
C PRO A 19 -1.85 8.14 -8.03
N GLU A 20 -2.90 7.66 -8.71
CA GLU A 20 -3.82 6.68 -8.16
C GLU A 20 -3.08 5.39 -7.77
N SER A 21 -3.15 5.01 -6.49
CA SER A 21 -2.56 3.76 -6.02
C SER A 21 -3.25 2.53 -6.62
N ARG A 22 -2.57 1.37 -6.61
CA ARG A 22 -3.13 0.08 -7.05
C ARG A 22 -4.47 -0.24 -6.38
N ALA A 23 -4.57 -0.03 -5.07
CA ALA A 23 -5.79 -0.26 -4.29
C ALA A 23 -6.89 0.74 -4.66
N TYR A 24 -6.53 2.01 -4.86
CA TYR A 24 -7.50 3.01 -5.28
C TYR A 24 -8.02 2.77 -6.70
N LEU A 25 -7.16 2.37 -7.64
CA LEU A 25 -7.57 1.93 -8.97
C LEU A 25 -8.48 0.70 -8.91
N ALA A 26 -8.34 -0.17 -7.92
CA ALA A 26 -9.29 -1.27 -7.69
C ALA A 26 -10.66 -0.76 -7.25
N LYS A 27 -10.70 0.22 -6.34
CA LYS A 27 -11.96 0.91 -5.97
C LYS A 27 -12.64 1.60 -7.16
N LEU A 28 -11.85 2.14 -8.09
CA LEU A 28 -12.38 2.75 -9.32
C LEU A 28 -12.83 1.73 -10.38
N GLY A 29 -12.66 0.43 -10.12
CA GLY A 29 -13.01 -0.63 -11.08
C GLY A 29 -12.01 -0.79 -12.25
N ILE A 30 -10.90 -0.04 -12.23
CA ILE A 30 -9.85 -0.10 -13.26
C ILE A 30 -9.00 -1.37 -13.04
N ASN A 31 -8.57 -1.61 -11.81
CA ASN A 31 -7.92 -2.87 -11.45
C ASN A 31 -8.98 -3.89 -11.02
N GLN A 32 -9.17 -4.93 -11.83
CA GLN A 32 -10.14 -5.97 -11.54
C GLN A 32 -9.55 -7.10 -10.68
N ASN A 33 -10.42 -7.95 -10.13
CA ASN A 33 -10.06 -9.13 -9.34
C ASN A 33 -9.15 -8.82 -8.14
N ALA A 34 -9.38 -7.69 -7.47
CA ALA A 34 -8.55 -7.21 -6.36
C ALA A 34 -9.06 -7.62 -4.97
N GLY A 35 -10.01 -8.56 -4.89
CA GLY A 35 -10.56 -9.04 -3.61
C GLY A 35 -11.29 -7.95 -2.82
N ALA A 36 -11.22 -8.02 -1.49
CA ALA A 36 -11.94 -7.10 -0.60
C ALA A 36 -11.41 -5.65 -0.65
N VAL A 37 -10.14 -5.43 -1.03
CA VAL A 37 -9.51 -4.10 -0.99
C VAL A 37 -10.20 -3.08 -1.91
N GLN A 38 -10.90 -3.54 -2.95
CA GLN A 38 -11.67 -2.67 -3.85
C GLN A 38 -12.75 -1.86 -3.10
N TRP A 39 -13.26 -2.37 -1.98
CA TRP A 39 -14.27 -1.69 -1.17
C TRP A 39 -13.66 -0.79 -0.09
N GLU A 40 -12.40 -1.03 0.25
CA GLU A 40 -11.72 -0.38 1.35
C GLU A 40 -10.23 -0.08 1.05
N PRO A 41 -9.91 0.73 0.02
CA PRO A 41 -8.52 1.02 -0.36
C PRO A 41 -7.74 1.73 0.76
N GLN A 42 -8.45 2.38 1.68
CA GLN A 42 -7.88 3.01 2.86
C GLN A 42 -7.32 2.03 3.89
N SER A 43 -7.61 0.73 3.79
CA SER A 43 -7.41 -0.25 4.89
C SER A 43 -6.20 -1.17 4.68
N VAL A 44 -5.27 -0.84 3.78
CA VAL A 44 -4.01 -1.60 3.56
C VAL A 44 -3.01 -1.27 4.67
N GLU A 45 -3.31 -1.78 5.86
CA GLU A 45 -2.57 -1.53 7.08
C GLU A 45 -1.70 -2.73 7.46
N ALA A 46 -0.50 -2.46 7.98
CA ALA A 46 0.43 -3.46 8.46
C ALA A 46 1.28 -2.92 9.61
N THR A 47 1.99 -3.82 10.31
CA THR A 47 3.00 -3.42 11.29
C THR A 47 3.99 -2.44 10.67
N GLY A 48 4.34 -1.36 11.38
CA GLY A 48 5.25 -0.34 10.88
C GLY A 48 6.73 -0.78 10.82
N ASN A 49 7.61 0.22 10.67
CA ASN A 49 9.08 0.05 10.70
C ASN A 49 9.71 -0.68 9.50
N PHE A 50 9.03 -0.70 8.35
CA PHE A 50 9.62 -1.17 7.08
C PHE A 50 10.91 -0.40 6.74
N PRO A 51 11.99 -1.06 6.27
CA PRO A 51 12.08 -2.47 5.85
C PRO A 51 12.54 -3.45 6.94
N LEU A 52 12.83 -3.00 8.17
CA LEU A 52 13.27 -3.90 9.25
C LEU A 52 12.10 -4.65 9.91
N GLY A 53 10.90 -4.06 9.87
CA GLY A 53 9.63 -4.71 10.19
C GLY A 53 8.65 -4.62 9.02
N GLY A 54 7.36 -4.82 9.30
CA GLY A 54 6.29 -4.79 8.31
C GLY A 54 6.04 -6.13 7.61
N PRO A 55 5.28 -6.11 6.50
CA PRO A 55 4.92 -7.31 5.77
C PRO A 55 6.15 -8.06 5.25
N SER A 56 6.08 -9.39 5.19
CA SER A 56 7.13 -10.22 4.60
C SER A 56 7.21 -10.07 3.09
N ASP A 57 8.34 -10.45 2.50
CA ASP A 57 8.51 -10.51 1.05
C ASP A 57 7.37 -11.29 0.38
N GLY A 58 6.86 -10.75 -0.72
CA GLY A 58 5.70 -11.31 -1.43
C GLY A 58 4.33 -10.98 -0.82
N THR A 59 4.27 -10.21 0.28
CA THR A 59 3.00 -9.79 0.91
C THR A 59 2.87 -8.27 1.10
N ILE A 60 3.82 -7.52 0.54
CA ILE A 60 3.99 -6.08 0.78
C ILE A 60 2.85 -5.28 0.18
N ALA A 61 2.36 -5.63 -1.00
CA ALA A 61 1.34 -4.84 -1.70
C ALA A 61 -0.04 -4.99 -1.05
N GLY A 62 -0.34 -6.17 -0.48
CA GLY A 62 -1.53 -6.43 0.30
C GLY A 62 -1.43 -6.09 1.79
N GLY A 63 -0.25 -5.67 2.27
CA GLY A 63 0.00 -5.46 3.70
C GLY A 63 -0.14 -6.72 4.55
N GLY A 64 -0.04 -7.91 3.95
CA GLY A 64 -0.36 -9.19 4.60
C GLY A 64 -1.86 -9.43 4.86
N LYS A 65 -2.74 -8.49 4.50
CA LYS A 65 -4.19 -8.57 4.69
C LYS A 65 -4.94 -8.90 3.39
N PHE A 66 -4.45 -8.42 2.24
CA PHE A 66 -5.11 -8.52 0.93
C PHE A 66 -4.26 -9.28 -0.08
N PRO A 67 -4.25 -10.62 -0.07
CA PRO A 67 -3.33 -11.43 -0.88
C PRO A 67 -3.50 -11.24 -2.39
N GLU A 68 -4.69 -10.85 -2.87
CA GLU A 68 -4.94 -10.58 -4.29
C GLU A 68 -4.10 -9.41 -4.82
N MET A 69 -3.70 -8.50 -3.94
CA MET A 69 -2.86 -7.35 -4.28
C MET A 69 -1.40 -7.73 -4.51
N ASP A 70 -0.97 -8.90 -4.03
CA ASP A 70 0.40 -9.39 -4.13
C ASP A 70 0.69 -10.12 -5.43
N ALA A 71 -0.34 -10.44 -6.23
CA ALA A 71 -0.17 -10.92 -7.60
C ALA A 71 0.68 -9.94 -8.40
N GLN A 72 1.68 -10.42 -9.15
CA GLN A 72 2.59 -9.56 -9.87
C GLN A 72 3.04 -10.21 -11.19
N THR A 73 2.42 -9.80 -12.29
CA THR A 73 2.87 -10.06 -13.66
C THR A 73 2.95 -8.72 -14.40
N PRO A 74 3.61 -8.63 -15.58
CA PRO A 74 3.74 -7.37 -16.33
C PRO A 74 2.41 -6.70 -16.71
N ASP A 75 1.33 -7.47 -16.80
CA ASP A 75 0.00 -7.09 -17.28
C ASP A 75 -1.10 -7.14 -16.20
N ARG A 76 -0.77 -7.59 -14.98
CA ARG A 76 -1.76 -7.77 -13.90
C ARG A 76 -2.43 -6.47 -13.46
N TRP A 77 -1.71 -5.35 -13.52
CA TRP A 77 -2.15 -4.07 -12.95
C TRP A 77 -2.06 -2.96 -13.98
N HIS A 78 -3.02 -2.04 -13.92
CA HIS A 78 -2.97 -0.80 -14.68
C HIS A 78 -1.80 0.08 -14.20
N HIS A 79 -1.06 0.66 -15.16
CA HIS A 79 0.05 1.57 -14.90
C HIS A 79 -0.42 3.02 -14.94
N VAL A 80 0.04 3.83 -13.99
CA VAL A 80 -0.15 5.29 -14.03
C VAL A 80 1.12 5.91 -14.57
N ASP A 81 0.99 6.67 -15.65
CA ASP A 81 2.14 7.33 -16.27
C ASP A 81 2.72 8.40 -15.35
N LEU A 82 4.02 8.29 -15.11
CA LEU A 82 4.79 9.27 -14.35
C LEU A 82 6.09 9.57 -15.10
N LEU A 83 6.45 10.84 -15.11
CA LEU A 83 7.75 11.27 -15.61
C LEU A 83 8.81 11.13 -14.51
N GLY A 84 10.05 10.92 -14.92
CA GLY A 84 11.19 11.07 -14.01
C GLY A 84 11.29 12.50 -13.49
N GLY A 85 11.79 12.67 -12.26
CA GLY A 85 11.96 13.97 -11.62
C GLY A 85 10.89 14.28 -10.58
N GLN A 86 10.56 15.57 -10.42
CA GLN A 86 9.64 16.03 -9.39
C GLN A 86 8.20 15.60 -9.70
N ASN A 87 7.58 14.92 -8.73
CA ASN A 87 6.19 14.49 -8.80
C ASN A 87 5.48 14.85 -7.49
N ASN A 88 4.19 15.18 -7.58
CA ASN A 88 3.34 15.43 -6.42
C ASN A 88 2.57 14.16 -6.05
N PHE A 89 2.66 13.75 -4.79
CA PHE A 89 1.90 12.64 -4.23
C PHE A 89 0.87 13.17 -3.25
N THR A 90 -0.38 12.77 -3.41
CA THR A 90 -1.52 13.17 -2.58
C THR A 90 -2.11 11.96 -1.89
N TRP A 91 -2.17 12.02 -0.56
CA TRP A 91 -2.89 11.07 0.27
C TRP A 91 -4.30 11.58 0.54
N THR A 92 -5.28 10.70 0.42
CA THR A 92 -6.61 10.90 1.01
C THR A 92 -6.67 10.11 2.32
N LEU A 93 -6.78 10.83 3.43
CA LEU A 93 -6.88 10.24 4.76
C LEU A 93 -8.36 10.19 5.17
N THR A 94 -8.89 8.99 5.38
CA THR A 94 -10.28 8.80 5.83
C THR A 94 -10.38 8.82 7.35
N ALA A 95 -9.26 8.59 8.04
CA ALA A 95 -9.10 8.80 9.48
C ALA A 95 -7.78 9.53 9.75
N LEU A 96 -7.78 10.54 10.61
CA LEU A 96 -6.59 11.32 10.93
C LEU A 96 -5.82 10.69 12.10
N HIS A 97 -4.52 10.46 11.90
CA HIS A 97 -3.61 9.92 12.91
C HIS A 97 -2.34 10.77 13.01
N ARG A 98 -1.70 10.75 14.18
CA ARG A 98 -0.35 11.32 14.34
C ARG A 98 0.60 10.55 13.44
N THR A 99 1.18 11.25 12.46
CA THR A 99 2.07 10.63 11.48
C THR A 99 3.51 10.81 11.91
N LYS A 100 4.26 9.72 12.02
CA LYS A 100 5.71 9.77 12.29
C LYS A 100 6.49 10.20 11.06
N GLU A 101 6.21 9.58 9.92
CA GLU A 101 6.94 9.75 8.67
C GLU A 101 6.09 9.27 7.48
N TYR A 102 6.38 9.79 6.29
CA TYR A 102 5.97 9.22 5.00
C TYR A 102 7.22 8.76 4.25
N LYS A 103 7.21 7.53 3.73
CA LYS A 103 8.33 6.94 3.00
C LYS A 103 7.87 6.46 1.63
N TYR A 104 8.66 6.76 0.61
CA TYR A 104 8.42 6.36 -0.77
C TYR A 104 9.60 5.51 -1.26
N TYR A 105 9.30 4.34 -1.82
CA TYR A 105 10.28 3.41 -2.35
C TYR A 105 9.99 3.17 -3.83
N ILE A 106 11.02 2.79 -4.58
CA ILE A 106 10.88 2.41 -5.99
C ILE A 106 11.65 1.12 -6.25
N THR A 107 11.12 0.32 -7.17
CA THR A 107 11.75 -0.89 -7.67
C THR A 107 13.13 -0.59 -8.27
N LYS A 108 14.08 -1.51 -8.12
CA LYS A 108 15.40 -1.40 -8.77
C LYS A 108 15.24 -1.46 -10.30
N LYS A 109 16.18 -0.84 -11.02
CA LYS A 109 16.22 -0.83 -12.50
C LYS A 109 16.11 -2.22 -13.14
N ARG A 110 16.64 -3.25 -12.48
CA ARG A 110 16.53 -4.65 -12.89
C ARG A 110 15.67 -5.39 -11.87
N LEU A 111 14.37 -5.36 -12.09
CA LEU A 111 13.40 -6.22 -11.40
C LEU A 111 13.04 -7.35 -12.36
N GLU A 112 13.13 -8.60 -11.92
CA GLU A 112 12.50 -9.70 -12.65
C GLU A 112 11.06 -9.81 -12.17
N SER A 113 10.10 -9.70 -13.10
CA SER A 113 8.71 -10.08 -12.82
C SER A 113 8.71 -11.60 -12.58
N LYS A 114 8.28 -12.03 -11.40
CA LYS A 114 8.09 -13.46 -11.12
C LYS A 114 6.87 -14.01 -11.85
#